data_AF-A0A7S1WD32-F1
#
_entry.id   AF-A0A7S1WD32-F1
#
_cell.length_a   1.000
_cell.length_b   1.000
_cell.length_c   1.000
_cell.angle_alpha   90.00
_cell.angle_beta   90.00
_cell.angle_gamma   90.00
#
_symmetry.space_group_name_H-M   'P 1'
#
loop_
_entity.id
_entity.type
_entity.pdbx_description
1 polymer ?
#
loop_
_entity_poly.entity_id
_entity_poly.type
_entity_poly.pdbx_seq_one_letter_code
_entity_poly.pdbx_strand_id
1 'polypeptide(L)'
;ADRKDAEALKAAVAGAGKFDVVFDNNARKLSDVEPLVAGIEATGGCEQYIFMSSAGVYGPTDVLPLNEATPGDPNSRHKEKLSCENYLDSKGFSWTSVRPVYIYGPLNYNPVE
;
A
#
# COMPACT_ATOMS: atom_id res chain seq x y z
N ALA A 1 -3.06 13.95 -9.18
CA ALA A 1 -2.79 13.28 -10.46
C ALA A 1 -3.40 11.88 -10.44
N ASP A 2 -3.78 11.34 -11.58
CA ASP A 2 -4.21 9.94 -11.69
C ASP A 2 -3.01 9.01 -11.51
N ARG A 3 -3.12 8.01 -10.63
CA ARG A 3 -2.06 7.05 -10.36
C ARG A 3 -1.77 6.12 -11.55
N LYS A 4 -2.74 5.94 -12.45
CA LYS A 4 -2.54 5.15 -13.67
C LYS A 4 -1.66 5.86 -14.70
N ASP A 5 -1.40 7.14 -14.52
CA ASP A 5 -0.44 7.91 -15.32
C ASP A 5 0.83 8.12 -14.47
N ALA A 6 1.82 7.25 -14.69
CA ALA A 6 3.04 7.21 -13.89
C ALA A 6 3.82 8.53 -13.95
N GLU A 7 3.96 9.12 -15.14
CA GLU A 7 4.71 10.36 -15.34
C GLU A 7 3.98 11.55 -14.72
N ALA A 8 2.66 11.66 -14.93
CA ALA A 8 1.88 12.72 -14.31
C ALA A 8 1.85 12.61 -12.78
N LEU A 9 1.77 11.39 -12.23
CA LEU A 9 1.82 11.17 -10.79
C LEU A 9 3.17 11.58 -10.20
N LYS A 10 4.27 11.10 -10.78
CA LYS A 10 5.62 11.43 -10.34
C LYS A 10 5.85 12.95 -10.39
N ALA A 11 5.49 13.60 -11.48
CA ALA A 11 5.64 15.05 -11.65
C ALA A 11 4.81 15.83 -10.62
N ALA A 12 3.57 15.41 -10.37
CA ALA A 12 2.70 16.06 -9.39
C ALA A 12 3.23 15.92 -7.95
N VAL A 13 3.71 14.74 -7.57
CA VAL A 13 4.27 14.48 -6.23
C VAL A 13 5.56 15.28 -6.04
N ALA A 14 6.48 15.23 -7.01
CA ALA A 14 7.73 15.97 -6.92
C ALA A 14 7.52 17.49 -6.91
N GLY A 15 6.58 17.98 -7.73
CA GLY A 15 6.23 19.40 -7.79
C GLY A 15 5.51 19.93 -6.54
N ALA A 16 4.87 19.05 -5.76
CA ALA A 16 4.24 19.43 -4.49
C ALA A 16 5.26 19.61 -3.35
N GLY A 17 6.48 19.08 -3.49
CA GLY A 17 7.54 19.18 -2.50
C GLY A 17 7.64 17.96 -1.57
N LYS A 18 8.35 18.12 -0.45
CA LYS A 18 8.58 17.04 0.51
C LYS A 18 7.34 16.82 1.38
N PHE A 19 7.00 15.56 1.60
CA PHE A 19 5.98 15.15 2.57
C PHE A 19 6.66 14.49 3.78
N ASP A 20 6.23 14.83 4.99
CA ASP A 20 6.72 14.15 6.20
C ASP A 20 6.11 12.75 6.29
N VAL A 21 4.80 12.63 6.04
CA VAL A 21 4.07 11.35 6.11
C VAL A 21 3.24 11.15 4.84
N VAL A 22 3.25 9.92 4.32
CA VAL A 22 2.44 9.50 3.16
C VAL A 22 1.50 8.37 3.56
N PHE A 23 0.21 8.54 3.28
CA PHE A 23 -0.79 7.48 3.42
C PHE A 23 -1.19 6.97 2.03
N ASP A 24 -0.75 5.76 1.68
CA ASP A 24 -1.15 5.12 0.43
C ASP A 24 -2.33 4.17 0.64
N ASN A 25 -3.53 4.73 0.51
CA ASN A 25 -4.78 4.00 0.67
C ASN A 25 -5.30 3.35 -0.62
N ASN A 26 -4.68 3.64 -1.77
CA ASN A 26 -5.27 3.36 -3.08
C ASN A 26 -4.50 2.32 -3.90
N ALA A 27 -3.24 2.07 -3.57
CA ALA A 27 -2.41 1.11 -4.28
C ALA A 27 -2.93 -0.34 -4.13
N ARG A 28 -2.88 -1.08 -5.24
CA ARG A 28 -3.31 -2.49 -5.31
C ARG A 28 -2.19 -3.42 -5.79
N LYS A 29 -1.24 -2.89 -6.55
CA LYS A 29 -0.13 -3.64 -7.16
C LYS A 29 1.11 -2.76 -7.31
N LEU A 30 2.24 -3.37 -7.62
CA LEU A 30 3.53 -2.69 -7.66
C LEU A 30 3.56 -1.45 -8.57
N SER A 31 2.97 -1.56 -9.77
CA SER A 31 2.87 -0.44 -10.74
C SER A 31 2.14 0.79 -10.20
N ASP A 32 1.35 0.63 -9.14
CA ASP A 32 0.65 1.73 -8.48
C ASP A 32 1.59 2.48 -7.52
N VAL A 33 2.55 1.78 -6.90
CA VAL A 33 3.43 2.31 -5.85
C VAL A 33 4.70 2.95 -6.43
N GLU A 34 5.28 2.34 -7.47
CA GLU A 34 6.56 2.80 -8.06
C GLU A 34 6.57 4.28 -8.44
N PRO A 35 5.54 4.85 -9.14
CA PRO A 35 5.59 6.25 -9.53
C PRO A 35 5.44 7.21 -8.34
N LEU A 36 4.69 6.80 -7.32
CA LEU A 36 4.54 7.57 -6.08
C LEU A 36 5.86 7.60 -5.30
N VAL A 37 6.49 6.43 -5.12
CA VAL A 37 7.81 6.31 -4.47
C VAL A 37 8.86 7.12 -5.22
N ALA A 38 8.91 7.05 -6.55
CA ALA A 38 9.84 7.85 -7.35
C ALA A 38 9.65 9.35 -7.15
N GLY A 39 8.39 9.83 -7.04
CA GLY A 39 8.09 11.22 -6.76
C GLY A 39 8.52 11.67 -5.36
N ILE A 40 8.34 10.80 -4.36
CA ILE A 40 8.76 11.06 -2.97
C ILE A 40 10.29 11.05 -2.84
N GLU A 41 10.98 10.08 -3.45
CA GLU A 41 12.45 10.02 -3.47
C GLU A 41 13.05 11.28 -4.12
N ALA A 42 12.41 11.81 -5.18
CA ALA A 42 12.86 13.02 -5.85
C ALA A 42 12.83 14.28 -4.97
N THR A 43 12.08 14.28 -3.87
CA THR A 43 12.00 15.40 -2.91
C THR A 43 12.73 15.12 -1.59
N GLY A 44 13.55 14.06 -1.56
CA GLY A 44 14.35 13.69 -0.39
C GLY A 44 13.68 12.68 0.54
N GLY A 45 12.68 11.93 0.06
CA GLY A 45 11.99 10.91 0.83
C GLY A 45 10.86 11.44 1.70
N CYS A 46 10.28 10.56 2.51
CA CYS A 46 9.37 10.91 3.60
C CYS A 46 9.88 10.31 4.92
N GLU A 47 9.40 10.84 6.05
CA GLU A 47 9.73 10.30 7.38
C GLU A 47 8.94 9.00 7.66
N GLN A 48 7.73 8.88 7.13
CA GLN A 48 6.93 7.66 7.27
C GLN A 48 6.03 7.40 6.06
N TYR A 49 6.00 6.15 5.62
CA TYR A 49 5.10 5.65 4.58
C TYR A 49 4.11 4.64 5.16
N ILE A 50 2.82 4.96 5.18
CA ILE A 50 1.76 4.09 5.68
C ILE A 50 1.05 3.47 4.48
N PHE A 51 1.23 2.16 4.31
CA PHE A 51 0.66 1.40 3.21
C PHE A 51 -0.61 0.67 3.66
N MET A 52 -1.72 0.91 2.96
CA MET A 52 -2.97 0.20 3.19
C MET A 52 -2.94 -1.15 2.45
N SER A 53 -2.52 -2.18 3.17
CA SER A 53 -2.55 -3.56 2.71
C SER A 53 -3.94 -4.20 2.90
N SER A 54 -4.02 -5.49 3.16
CA SER A 54 -5.29 -6.22 3.35
C SER A 54 -5.03 -7.52 4.11
N ALA A 55 -5.86 -7.88 5.08
CA ALA A 55 -5.84 -9.22 5.68
C ALA A 55 -6.15 -10.31 4.63
N GLY A 56 -6.77 -9.94 3.51
CA GLY A 56 -7.01 -10.84 2.39
C GLY A 56 -5.73 -11.29 1.67
N VAL A 57 -4.53 -10.85 2.06
CA VAL A 57 -3.26 -11.43 1.59
C VAL A 57 -3.03 -12.85 2.12
N TYR A 58 -3.63 -13.19 3.27
CA TYR A 58 -3.55 -14.53 3.84
C TYR A 58 -4.58 -15.47 3.21
N GLY A 59 -4.31 -16.77 3.28
CA GLY A 59 -5.21 -17.82 2.81
C GLY A 59 -6.21 -18.30 3.86
N PRO A 60 -7.18 -19.14 3.46
CA PRO A 60 -8.05 -19.83 4.42
C PRO A 60 -7.22 -20.69 5.37
N THR A 61 -7.60 -20.70 6.65
CA THR A 61 -6.93 -21.46 7.72
C THR A 61 -7.94 -21.89 8.78
N ASP A 62 -7.70 -23.05 9.39
CA ASP A 62 -8.45 -23.51 10.58
C ASP A 62 -7.77 -23.08 11.90
N VAL A 63 -6.59 -22.45 11.81
CA VAL A 63 -5.80 -21.99 12.95
C VAL A 63 -5.81 -20.46 13.01
N LEU A 64 -6.44 -19.95 14.07
CA LEU A 64 -6.57 -18.52 14.36
C LEU A 64 -6.09 -18.23 15.80
N PRO A 65 -5.63 -17.00 16.11
CA PRO A 65 -5.51 -15.85 15.21
C PRO A 65 -4.30 -15.94 14.28
N LEU A 66 -4.39 -15.24 13.13
CA LEU A 66 -3.23 -14.98 12.27
C LEU A 66 -2.38 -13.84 12.83
N ASN A 67 -1.10 -13.84 12.46
CA ASN A 67 -0.16 -12.76 12.71
C ASN A 67 0.61 -12.37 11.44
N GLU A 68 1.40 -11.29 11.50
CA GLU A 68 2.12 -10.73 10.36
C GLU A 68 3.19 -11.66 9.76
N ALA A 69 3.65 -12.66 10.53
CA ALA A 69 4.58 -13.69 10.08
C ALA A 69 3.86 -14.86 9.37
N THR A 70 2.53 -14.87 9.34
CA THR A 70 1.75 -15.85 8.58
C THR A 70 2.06 -15.69 7.09
N PRO A 71 2.40 -16.78 6.36
CA PRO A 71 2.62 -16.70 4.93
C PRO A 71 1.39 -16.19 4.17
N GLY A 72 1.63 -15.38 3.14
CA GLY A 72 0.59 -14.98 2.20
C GLY A 72 0.14 -16.14 1.32
N ASP A 73 -1.10 -16.07 0.83
CA ASP A 73 -1.64 -17.02 -0.14
C ASP A 73 -1.27 -16.61 -1.57
N PRO A 74 -0.51 -17.45 -2.33
CA PRO A 74 -0.16 -17.16 -3.71
C PRO A 74 -1.36 -17.11 -4.67
N ASN A 75 -2.51 -17.64 -4.26
CA ASN A 75 -3.77 -17.59 -5.02
C ASN A 75 -4.66 -16.41 -4.61
N SER A 76 -4.27 -15.63 -3.61
CA SER A 76 -5.05 -14.49 -3.16
C SER A 76 -5.17 -13.43 -4.27
N ARG A 77 -6.37 -12.86 -4.41
CA ARG A 77 -6.61 -11.66 -5.24
C ARG A 77 -5.84 -10.42 -4.76
N HIS A 78 -5.35 -10.43 -3.52
CA HIS A 78 -4.61 -9.35 -2.88
C HIS A 78 -3.10 -9.62 -2.82
N LYS A 79 -2.60 -10.74 -3.36
CA LYS A 79 -1.18 -11.14 -3.26
C LYS A 79 -0.20 -10.04 -3.69
N GLU A 80 -0.57 -9.24 -4.69
CA GLU A 80 0.25 -8.14 -5.20
C GLU A 80 0.51 -7.03 -4.17
N LYS A 81 -0.30 -6.95 -3.11
CA LYS A 81 -0.02 -6.05 -1.98
C LYS A 81 1.25 -6.45 -1.25
N LEU A 82 1.56 -7.73 -1.13
CA LEU A 82 2.83 -8.19 -0.53
C LEU A 82 4.03 -7.79 -1.41
N SER A 83 3.86 -7.76 -2.74
CA SER A 83 4.88 -7.23 -3.65
C SER A 83 5.16 -5.75 -3.38
N CYS A 84 4.12 -4.95 -3.09
CA CYS A 84 4.28 -3.54 -2.71
C CYS A 84 5.01 -3.37 -1.37
N GLU A 85 4.65 -4.19 -0.37
CA GLU A 85 5.29 -4.19 0.94
C GLU A 85 6.80 -4.50 0.82
N ASN A 86 7.13 -5.58 0.12
CA ASN A 86 8.52 -5.96 -0.16
C ASN A 86 9.27 -4.89 -0.94
N TYR A 87 8.59 -4.18 -1.84
CA TYR A 87 9.20 -3.08 -2.59
C TYR A 87 9.56 -1.90 -1.69
N LEU A 88 8.65 -1.46 -0.82
CA LEU A 88 8.91 -0.38 0.15
C LEU A 88 10.07 -0.74 1.09
N ASP A 89 10.11 -1.99 1.55
CA ASP A 89 11.19 -2.53 2.36
C ASP A 89 12.53 -2.51 1.60
N SER A 90 12.55 -3.01 0.36
CA SER A 90 13.74 -3.01 -0.50
C SER A 90 14.29 -1.61 -0.81
N LYS A 91 13.42 -0.59 -0.75
CA LYS A 91 13.78 0.82 -0.95
C LYS A 91 14.32 1.49 0.32
N GLY A 92 14.26 0.81 1.47
CA GLY A 92 14.74 1.34 2.75
C GLY A 92 13.88 2.46 3.31
N PHE A 93 12.61 2.55 2.91
CA PHE A 93 11.68 3.52 3.49
C PHE A 93 11.42 3.16 4.97
N SER A 94 11.25 4.18 5.81
CA SER A 94 10.50 3.96 7.05
C SER A 94 9.04 3.76 6.67
N TRP A 95 8.53 2.54 6.85
CA TRP A 95 7.20 2.18 6.37
C TRP A 95 6.43 1.33 7.39
N THR A 96 5.11 1.31 7.25
CA THR A 96 4.22 0.48 8.05
C THR A 96 3.08 -0.04 7.18
N SER A 97 2.87 -1.36 7.21
CA SER A 97 1.71 -2.00 6.61
C SER A 97 0.55 -1.99 7.61
N VAL A 98 -0.63 -1.62 7.14
CA VAL A 98 -1.88 -1.93 7.84
C VAL A 98 -2.61 -2.99 7.01
N ARG A 99 -2.85 -4.18 7.58
CA ARG A 99 -3.56 -5.30 6.93
C ARG A 99 -4.96 -5.46 7.54
N PRO A 100 -5.90 -4.53 7.28
CA PRO A 100 -7.23 -4.60 7.87
C PRO A 100 -8.06 -5.74 7.27
N VAL A 101 -9.05 -6.20 8.04
CA VAL A 101 -10.17 -7.00 7.54
C VAL A 101 -11.23 -6.08 6.91
N TYR A 102 -12.52 -6.36 7.08
CA TYR A 102 -13.60 -5.48 6.65
C TYR A 102 -13.55 -4.12 7.37
N ILE A 103 -13.44 -3.06 6.58
CA ILE A 103 -13.54 -1.67 7.05
C ILE A 103 -14.99 -1.21 6.86
N TYR A 104 -15.59 -0.63 7.89
CA TYR A 104 -16.91 0.01 7.85
C TYR A 104 -16.84 1.42 8.43
N GLY A 105 -17.81 2.27 8.06
CA GLY A 105 -17.89 3.66 8.52
C GLY A 105 -18.76 4.52 7.61
N PRO A 106 -18.85 5.82 7.90
CA PRO A 106 -19.55 6.77 7.04
C PRO A 106 -19.06 6.69 5.59
N LEU A 107 -20.00 6.80 4.63
CA LEU A 107 -19.73 6.74 3.19
C LEU A 107 -19.16 5.41 2.68
N ASN A 108 -19.32 4.31 3.42
CA ASN A 108 -19.02 2.99 2.88
C ASN A 108 -19.95 2.69 1.69
N TYR A 109 -19.36 2.49 0.51
CA TYR A 109 -20.10 2.23 -0.72
C TYR A 109 -20.61 0.78 -0.80
N ASN A 110 -20.05 -0.12 0.01
CA ASN A 110 -20.48 -1.50 0.05
C ASN A 110 -21.66 -1.59 1.03
N PRO A 111 -22.89 -1.94 0.59
CA PRO A 111 -23.90 -2.39 1.54
C PRO A 111 -23.27 -3.56 2.28
N VAL A 112 -23.18 -3.46 3.61
CA VAL A 112 -22.61 -4.53 4.43
C VAL A 112 -23.34 -5.82 4.06
N GLU A 113 -22.61 -6.85 3.60
CA GLU A 113 -23.19 -8.18 3.28
C GLU A 113 -23.87 -8.79 4.50
#